data_AF-A0AAW3C9H1-F1
#
_entry.id   AF-A0AAW3C9H1-F1
#
_cell.length_a   1.000
_cell.length_b   1.000
_cell.length_c   1.000
_cell.angle_alpha   90.00
_cell.angle_beta   90.00
_cell.angle_gamma   90.00
#
_symmetry.space_group_name_H-M   'P 1'
#
loop_
_entity.id
_entity.type
_entity.pdbx_description
1 polymer ?
#
loop_
_entity_poly.entity_id
_entity_poly.type
_entity_poly.pdbx_seq_one_letter_code
_entity_poly.pdbx_strand_id
1 'polypeptide(L)'
;MSSRAPSRLAFTQASDALAALISPSTQFSIAGFDPQLKDWSFVKPLVVGAGGIGCELLHLLALSGFAHLTVLDMDFVELSNLNRQFLFTRSDIGKAKSTAAAAAVQARCPGVSVTAIVGRLEDQPDDFYRDFDAVLLAVDSIQARRWMNQKVAAIATRVITPAPASASPPAARLTAVPCDVPWASPAPPPASVQRVGDYVIEDAKLIIDAGTEGFEGHCRIVHMAHNRTPCIECEMYLYNSGVTRTTVPLCTLVSVPRVPEHCVLYVQVKEWPEHHRHCCRRSSQGGDGAVAAAGEREEEGDGDEPLDPDNAEHVHWVAERARARQAAFGIGGAPIDDMFTLGVIKNVVPAVGFTNAYVAGQAVTELMKWLTGCAPELNNFAFYNGATEAGVYTSIERCCGAPMHGSGDVAGRCLVCGPRPVVAVDASAVSAAVFRRELIELLTADAAAAAVLHRGSVLLVLQSASRLVEVPLPSAIKEARAVVHGHSSSSSSSDSLASMLCAAGHEEFVKGWRAGVQMAMVECFGTADDARVSALVQWRSVSAQA
;
A
#
# COMPACT_ATOMS: atom_id res chain seq x y z
N MET A 1 31.64 -20.15 45.68
CA MET A 1 31.35 -20.00 44.24
C MET A 1 29.85 -20.21 44.05
N SER A 2 29.09 -19.11 43.95
CA SER A 2 27.64 -19.17 43.79
C SER A 2 27.31 -19.55 42.35
N SER A 3 26.65 -20.68 42.16
CA SER A 3 26.18 -21.20 40.87
C SER A 3 24.95 -20.44 40.38
N ARG A 4 25.05 -19.12 40.22
CA ARG A 4 24.11 -18.41 39.34
C ARG A 4 24.48 -18.82 37.93
N ALA A 5 23.75 -19.80 37.38
CA ALA A 5 23.59 -19.89 35.94
C ALA A 5 23.30 -18.46 35.44
N PRO A 6 23.94 -17.99 34.37
CA PRO A 6 23.54 -16.72 33.78
C PRO A 6 22.11 -16.95 33.27
N SER A 7 21.12 -16.63 34.10
CA SER A 7 19.82 -16.25 33.59
C SER A 7 20.16 -15.09 32.68
N ARG A 8 20.15 -15.33 31.36
CA ARG A 8 19.95 -14.26 30.38
C ARG A 8 18.58 -13.71 30.75
N LEU A 9 18.53 -12.87 31.77
CA LEU A 9 17.35 -12.12 32.11
C LEU A 9 17.07 -11.41 30.81
N ALA A 10 15.93 -11.74 30.20
CA ALA A 10 15.39 -10.91 29.13
C ALA A 10 15.48 -9.46 29.60
N PHE A 11 15.57 -8.52 28.67
CA PHE A 11 15.39 -7.11 29.00
C PHE A 11 13.95 -6.97 29.51
N THR A 12 13.80 -7.26 30.79
CA THR A 12 12.56 -7.24 31.54
C THR A 12 12.48 -5.86 32.14
N GLN A 13 11.32 -5.53 32.67
CA GLN A 13 11.07 -4.26 33.36
C GLN A 13 11.98 -4.05 34.58
N ALA A 14 12.67 -5.10 35.03
CA ALA A 14 13.69 -5.07 36.05
C ALA A 14 15.12 -4.81 35.52
N SER A 15 15.29 -4.51 34.23
CA SER A 15 16.58 -4.19 33.60
C SER A 15 17.00 -2.75 33.93
N ASP A 16 18.22 -2.58 34.46
CA ASP A 16 18.82 -1.27 34.72
C ASP A 16 18.88 -0.39 33.46
N ALA A 17 19.08 -1.00 32.29
CA ALA A 17 19.14 -0.28 31.02
C ALA A 17 17.76 0.27 30.60
N LEU A 18 16.69 -0.44 30.94
CA LEU A 18 15.33 0.02 30.68
C LEU A 18 14.93 1.12 31.66
N ALA A 19 15.27 0.93 32.94
CA ALA A 19 15.09 1.95 33.97
C ALA A 19 15.82 3.26 33.63
N ALA A 20 16.96 3.18 32.95
CA ALA A 20 17.69 4.36 32.47
C ALA A 20 16.92 5.14 31.39
N LEU A 21 16.22 4.46 30.46
CA LEU A 21 15.46 5.11 29.38
C LEU A 21 14.24 5.88 29.92
N ILE A 22 13.52 5.29 30.87
CA ILE A 22 12.33 5.88 31.50
C ILE A 22 12.66 6.70 32.75
N SER A 23 13.95 7.00 33.00
CA SER A 23 14.36 7.78 34.16
C SER A 23 13.79 9.21 34.09
N PRO A 24 13.35 9.79 35.22
CA PRO A 24 13.02 11.22 35.30
C PRO A 24 14.17 12.16 34.88
N SER A 25 15.41 11.65 34.86
CA SER A 25 16.60 12.40 34.46
C SER A 25 16.86 12.41 32.94
N THR A 26 16.01 11.79 32.13
CA THR A 26 16.18 11.73 30.67
C THR A 26 16.08 13.12 30.05
N GLN A 27 17.16 13.60 29.43
CA GLN A 27 17.26 14.99 28.95
C GLN A 27 16.53 15.24 27.63
N PHE A 28 16.26 14.19 26.85
CA PHE A 28 15.67 14.31 25.51
C PHE A 28 14.19 13.94 25.47
N SER A 29 13.55 13.74 26.62
CA SER A 29 12.14 13.36 26.68
C SER A 29 11.22 14.39 26.02
N ILE A 30 10.16 13.94 25.37
CA ILE A 30 9.17 14.80 24.72
C ILE A 30 7.98 15.10 25.64
N ALA A 31 7.10 16.00 25.20
CA ALA A 31 5.80 16.21 25.84
C ALA A 31 4.99 14.91 25.82
N GLY A 32 4.51 14.47 27.00
CA GLY A 32 3.81 13.19 27.17
C GLY A 32 4.67 12.05 27.70
N PHE A 33 5.97 12.27 27.93
CA PHE A 33 6.84 11.31 28.63
C PHE A 33 6.31 11.01 30.05
N ASP A 34 6.08 9.73 30.34
CA ASP A 34 5.69 9.27 31.67
C ASP A 34 6.83 8.46 32.31
N PRO A 35 7.59 9.04 33.27
CA PRO A 35 8.65 8.32 33.98
C PRO A 35 8.12 7.23 34.93
N GLN A 36 6.80 7.15 35.13
CA GLN A 36 6.17 6.07 35.90
C GLN A 36 5.84 4.85 35.04
N LEU A 37 5.90 4.96 33.70
CA LEU A 37 5.65 3.87 32.77
C LEU A 37 6.74 2.81 32.90
N LYS A 38 6.45 1.76 33.66
CA LYS A 38 7.38 0.64 33.93
C LYS A 38 7.02 -0.65 33.20
N ASP A 39 5.85 -0.71 32.58
CA ASP A 39 5.30 -1.87 31.89
C ASP A 39 4.62 -1.43 30.59
N TRP A 40 4.71 -2.25 29.55
CA TRP A 40 3.98 -2.11 28.28
C TRP A 40 3.50 -3.46 27.75
N SER A 41 3.22 -4.39 28.67
CA SER A 41 2.51 -5.63 28.36
C SER A 41 1.15 -5.36 27.70
N PHE A 42 0.55 -4.19 27.97
CA PHE A 42 -0.71 -3.76 27.35
C PHE A 42 -0.58 -3.39 25.86
N VAL A 43 0.64 -3.13 25.38
CA VAL A 43 0.87 -2.81 23.96
C VAL A 43 0.83 -4.09 23.15
N LYS A 44 0.12 -4.06 22.03
CA LYS A 44 -0.05 -5.17 21.10
C LYS A 44 0.56 -4.85 19.73
N PRO A 45 1.86 -5.12 19.53
CA PRO A 45 2.49 -4.99 18.23
C PRO A 45 2.10 -6.15 17.29
N LEU A 46 1.68 -5.81 16.08
CA LEU A 46 1.56 -6.76 14.97
C LEU A 46 2.82 -6.70 14.10
N VAL A 47 3.56 -7.80 14.01
CA VAL A 47 4.67 -7.97 13.07
C VAL A 47 4.14 -8.65 11.81
N VAL A 48 4.26 -8.00 10.66
CA VAL A 48 3.86 -8.56 9.36
C VAL A 48 5.11 -8.97 8.60
N GLY A 49 5.28 -10.27 8.40
CA GLY A 49 6.48 -10.91 7.89
C GLY A 49 7.35 -11.48 9.01
N ALA A 50 7.74 -12.75 8.86
CA ALA A 50 8.61 -13.51 9.75
C ALA A 50 9.97 -13.83 9.10
N GLY A 51 10.23 -13.31 7.90
CA GLY A 51 11.51 -13.45 7.20
C GLY A 51 12.50 -12.34 7.53
N GLY A 52 13.77 -12.67 7.77
CA GLY A 52 14.88 -11.73 7.87
C GLY A 52 14.65 -10.67 8.95
N ILE A 53 14.21 -9.48 8.53
CA ILE A 53 13.77 -8.37 9.41
C ILE A 53 12.72 -8.87 10.42
N GLY A 54 11.75 -9.69 10.00
CA GLY A 54 10.71 -10.21 10.90
C GLY A 54 11.26 -11.04 12.06
N CYS A 55 12.27 -11.87 11.80
CA CYS A 55 12.97 -12.63 12.84
C CYS A 55 13.65 -11.69 13.85
N GLU A 56 14.34 -10.66 13.35
CA GLU A 56 15.00 -9.66 14.17
C GLU A 56 14.00 -8.84 15.00
N LEU A 57 12.88 -8.39 14.40
CA LEU A 57 11.83 -7.65 15.10
C LEU A 57 11.27 -8.46 16.27
N LEU A 58 10.87 -9.72 16.04
CA LEU A 58 10.33 -10.56 17.11
C LEU A 58 11.35 -10.78 18.24
N HIS A 59 12.60 -11.01 17.87
CA HIS A 59 13.68 -11.17 18.83
C HIS A 59 13.91 -9.90 19.67
N LEU A 60 14.04 -8.75 19.01
CA LEU A 60 14.34 -7.47 19.64
C LEU A 60 13.16 -6.95 20.46
N LEU A 61 11.91 -7.13 20.01
CA LEU A 61 10.70 -6.78 20.78
C LEU A 61 10.62 -7.62 22.06
N ALA A 62 10.81 -8.94 21.97
CA ALA A 62 10.84 -9.82 23.13
C ALA A 62 11.95 -9.42 24.12
N LEU A 63 13.13 -9.07 23.59
CA LEU A 63 14.25 -8.50 24.35
C LEU A 63 14.10 -7.01 24.63
N SER A 64 12.95 -6.40 24.46
CA SER A 64 12.68 -5.00 24.84
C SER A 64 11.48 -4.90 25.76
N GLY A 65 11.07 -6.00 26.39
CA GLY A 65 10.01 -6.02 27.40
C GLY A 65 8.59 -6.13 26.85
N PHE A 66 8.40 -6.30 25.55
CA PHE A 66 7.08 -6.57 24.98
C PHE A 66 6.66 -8.02 25.28
N ALA A 67 5.55 -8.17 26.01
CA ALA A 67 5.10 -9.48 26.51
C ALA A 67 4.16 -10.21 25.54
N HIS A 68 3.36 -9.48 24.75
CA HIS A 68 2.34 -10.04 23.87
C HIS A 68 2.59 -9.59 22.43
N LEU A 69 3.11 -10.50 21.61
CA LEU A 69 3.42 -10.25 20.20
C LEU A 69 2.47 -11.03 19.31
N THR A 70 2.13 -10.49 18.16
CA THR A 70 1.48 -11.24 17.08
C THR A 70 2.33 -11.17 15.83
N VAL A 71 2.55 -12.31 15.18
CA VAL A 71 3.25 -12.41 13.89
C VAL A 71 2.33 -12.99 12.84
N LEU A 72 2.25 -12.32 11.68
CA LEU A 72 1.53 -12.80 10.51
C LEU A 72 2.50 -13.03 9.36
N ASP A 73 2.54 -14.25 8.85
CA ASP A 73 3.36 -14.64 7.69
C ASP A 73 2.69 -15.83 6.98
N MET A 74 2.75 -15.84 5.64
CA MET A 74 2.14 -16.88 4.80
C MET A 74 3.13 -17.94 4.32
N ASP A 75 4.43 -17.71 4.45
CA ASP A 75 5.46 -18.54 3.86
C ASP A 75 5.87 -19.71 4.76
N PHE A 76 6.58 -20.64 4.14
CA PHE A 76 7.23 -21.77 4.80
C PHE A 76 8.74 -21.57 4.84
N VAL A 77 9.40 -22.19 5.82
CA VAL A 77 10.85 -22.14 5.98
C VAL A 77 11.53 -22.92 4.86
N GLU A 78 12.47 -22.28 4.17
CA GLU A 78 13.31 -22.90 3.15
C GLU A 78 14.79 -22.94 3.57
N LEU A 79 15.58 -23.81 2.93
CA LEU A 79 17.02 -23.88 3.16
C LEU A 79 17.73 -22.53 2.87
N SER A 80 17.27 -21.82 1.83
CA SER A 80 17.77 -20.51 1.40
C SER A 80 17.62 -19.42 2.49
N ASN A 81 16.75 -19.64 3.47
CA ASN A 81 16.43 -18.69 4.53
C ASN A 81 17.46 -18.73 5.67
N LEU A 82 18.10 -19.89 5.89
CA LEU A 82 18.90 -20.15 7.09
C LEU A 82 20.18 -19.31 7.18
N ASN A 83 20.62 -18.67 6.10
CA ASN A 83 21.79 -17.78 6.10
C ASN A 83 21.56 -16.46 6.86
N ARG A 84 20.29 -16.07 7.10
CA ARG A 84 19.93 -14.78 7.70
C ARG A 84 18.73 -14.82 8.64
N GLN A 85 17.93 -15.88 8.60
CA GLN A 85 16.71 -16.03 9.40
C GLN A 85 17.00 -16.95 10.59
N PHE A 86 17.74 -16.43 11.57
CA PHE A 86 18.37 -17.20 12.65
C PHE A 86 17.39 -17.85 13.64
N LEU A 87 16.10 -17.51 13.59
CA LEU A 87 15.07 -18.21 14.37
C LEU A 87 14.79 -19.62 13.83
N PHE A 88 15.22 -19.92 12.60
CA PHE A 88 14.98 -21.18 11.94
C PHE A 88 16.21 -22.07 11.91
N THR A 89 15.98 -23.37 11.96
CA THR A 89 17.01 -24.40 11.83
C THR A 89 16.69 -25.34 10.68
N ARG A 90 17.61 -26.24 10.34
CA ARG A 90 17.35 -27.27 9.30
C ARG A 90 16.12 -28.15 9.63
N SER A 91 15.81 -28.37 10.90
CA SER A 91 14.62 -29.13 11.31
C SER A 91 13.31 -28.36 11.16
N ASP A 92 13.37 -27.09 10.79
CA ASP A 92 12.18 -26.26 10.58
C ASP A 92 11.79 -26.13 9.11
N ILE A 93 12.63 -26.61 8.18
CA ILE A 93 12.34 -26.59 6.74
C ILE A 93 10.97 -27.24 6.48
N GLY A 94 10.13 -26.54 5.71
CA GLY A 94 8.76 -26.92 5.39
C GLY A 94 7.71 -26.55 6.44
N LYS A 95 8.08 -26.02 7.61
CA LYS A 95 7.13 -25.47 8.59
C LYS A 95 6.76 -24.04 8.24
N ALA A 96 5.57 -23.59 8.63
CA ALA A 96 5.16 -22.19 8.49
C ALA A 96 6.10 -21.27 9.30
N LYS A 97 6.60 -20.20 8.67
CA LYS A 97 7.58 -19.28 9.28
C LYS A 97 7.03 -18.64 10.55
N SER A 98 5.78 -18.17 10.53
CA SER A 98 5.15 -17.53 11.70
C SER A 98 5.11 -18.45 12.91
N THR A 99 4.70 -19.71 12.73
CA THR A 99 4.65 -20.71 13.81
C THR A 99 6.04 -21.08 14.32
N ALA A 100 7.01 -21.32 13.42
CA ALA A 100 8.37 -21.65 13.80
C ALA A 100 9.05 -20.48 14.55
N ALA A 101 8.85 -19.25 14.10
CA ALA A 101 9.40 -18.05 14.72
C ALA A 101 8.82 -17.83 16.13
N ALA A 102 7.50 -17.97 16.27
CA ALA A 102 6.83 -17.88 17.56
C ALA A 102 7.36 -18.92 18.56
N ALA A 103 7.51 -20.18 18.13
CA ALA A 103 8.06 -21.24 18.96
C ALA A 103 9.51 -20.93 19.40
N ALA A 104 10.36 -20.48 18.47
CA ALA A 104 11.76 -20.15 18.75
C ALA A 104 11.91 -18.99 19.75
N VAL A 105 11.09 -17.93 19.61
CA VAL A 105 11.13 -16.76 20.51
C VAL A 105 10.65 -17.14 21.91
N GLN A 106 9.53 -17.86 22.03
CA GLN A 106 8.99 -18.27 23.33
C GLN A 106 9.94 -19.24 24.06
N ALA A 107 10.61 -20.13 23.33
CA ALA A 107 11.63 -21.00 23.91
C ALA A 107 12.87 -20.21 24.42
N ARG A 108 13.19 -19.07 23.81
CA ARG A 108 14.35 -18.24 24.15
C ARG A 108 14.04 -17.21 25.24
N CYS A 109 12.83 -16.67 25.27
CA CYS A 109 12.41 -15.57 26.13
C CYS A 109 11.22 -16.00 27.01
N PRO A 110 11.48 -16.67 28.16
CA PRO A 110 10.43 -17.06 29.09
C PRO A 110 9.62 -15.82 29.54
N GLY A 111 8.28 -15.90 29.46
CA GLY A 111 7.37 -14.81 29.82
C GLY A 111 6.86 -13.98 28.63
N VAL A 112 7.39 -14.19 27.43
CA VAL A 112 6.83 -13.63 26.19
C VAL A 112 5.87 -14.65 25.57
N SER A 113 4.71 -14.16 25.13
CA SER A 113 3.72 -14.91 24.35
C SER A 113 3.72 -14.38 22.92
N VAL A 114 3.85 -15.27 21.95
CA VAL A 114 3.82 -14.92 20.52
C VAL A 114 2.69 -15.69 19.84
N THR A 115 1.67 -14.96 19.39
CA THR A 115 0.57 -15.50 18.59
C THR A 115 0.99 -15.56 17.13
N ALA A 116 1.04 -16.77 16.55
CA ALA A 116 1.36 -16.97 15.14
C ALA A 116 0.09 -17.07 14.30
N ILE A 117 0.01 -16.25 13.25
CA ILE A 117 -1.01 -16.33 12.21
C ILE A 117 -0.34 -16.81 10.93
N VAL A 118 -0.77 -17.99 10.44
CA VAL A 118 -0.35 -18.53 9.14
C VAL A 118 -1.36 -18.09 8.11
N GLY A 119 -0.99 -17.16 7.25
CA GLY A 119 -1.91 -16.65 6.23
C GLY A 119 -1.50 -15.30 5.68
N ARG A 120 -2.27 -14.88 4.67
CA ARG A 120 -2.05 -13.60 4.02
C ARG A 120 -2.61 -12.47 4.85
N LEU A 121 -2.01 -11.28 4.68
CA LEU A 121 -2.55 -10.05 5.28
C LEU A 121 -3.92 -9.74 4.66
N GLU A 122 -4.12 -9.97 3.37
CA GLU A 122 -5.37 -9.59 2.70
C GLU A 122 -6.60 -10.36 3.18
N ASP A 123 -6.39 -11.52 3.79
CA ASP A 123 -7.45 -12.44 4.21
C ASP A 123 -7.96 -12.16 5.64
N GLN A 124 -7.29 -11.26 6.39
CA GLN A 124 -7.70 -10.96 7.76
C GLN A 124 -8.84 -9.93 7.82
N PRO A 125 -9.80 -10.09 8.75
CA PRO A 125 -10.93 -9.16 8.88
C PRO A 125 -10.49 -7.81 9.46
N ASP A 126 -11.31 -6.78 9.29
CA ASP A 126 -11.01 -5.43 9.82
C ASP A 126 -10.82 -5.44 11.35
N ASP A 127 -11.62 -6.20 12.08
CA ASP A 127 -11.56 -6.27 13.55
C ASP A 127 -10.21 -6.79 14.04
N PHE A 128 -9.58 -7.71 13.30
CA PHE A 128 -8.23 -8.16 13.60
C PHE A 128 -7.24 -7.00 13.65
N TYR A 129 -7.30 -6.09 12.67
CA TYR A 129 -6.39 -4.93 12.63
C TYR A 129 -6.71 -3.87 13.68
N ARG A 130 -7.97 -3.78 14.10
CA ARG A 130 -8.40 -2.82 15.14
C ARG A 130 -7.81 -3.15 16.51
N ASP A 131 -7.51 -4.42 16.76
CA ASP A 131 -7.04 -4.93 18.06
C ASP A 131 -5.57 -4.59 18.38
N PHE A 132 -4.78 -4.13 17.40
CA PHE A 132 -3.37 -3.80 17.57
C PHE A 132 -3.13 -2.30 17.81
N ASP A 133 -2.03 -1.97 18.48
CA ASP A 133 -1.64 -0.57 18.73
C ASP A 133 -0.67 -0.04 17.67
N ALA A 134 0.21 -0.91 17.18
CA ALA A 134 1.19 -0.61 16.16
C ALA A 134 1.39 -1.80 15.20
N VAL A 135 1.68 -1.49 13.95
CA VAL A 135 2.01 -2.46 12.90
C VAL A 135 3.45 -2.26 12.48
N LEU A 136 4.28 -3.30 12.61
CA LEU A 136 5.64 -3.35 12.13
C LEU A 136 5.68 -4.16 10.83
N LEU A 137 5.97 -3.48 9.73
CA LEU A 137 6.04 -4.08 8.40
C LEU A 137 7.46 -4.56 8.11
N ALA A 138 7.61 -5.86 7.92
CA ALA A 138 8.83 -6.56 7.52
C ALA A 138 8.55 -7.42 6.27
N VAL A 139 7.85 -6.81 5.31
CA VAL A 139 7.41 -7.46 4.06
C VAL A 139 8.38 -7.17 2.91
N ASP A 140 8.39 -8.00 1.90
CA ASP A 140 9.29 -7.90 0.74
C ASP A 140 8.62 -7.27 -0.50
N SER A 141 7.31 -7.07 -0.47
CA SER A 141 6.56 -6.52 -1.60
C SER A 141 6.02 -5.11 -1.34
N ILE A 142 6.02 -4.28 -2.38
CA ILE A 142 5.40 -2.94 -2.35
C ILE A 142 3.87 -3.08 -2.21
N GLN A 143 3.30 -4.13 -2.81
CA GLN A 143 1.88 -4.43 -2.76
C GLN A 143 1.40 -4.65 -1.32
N ALA A 144 2.11 -5.47 -0.54
CA ALA A 144 1.80 -5.69 0.87
C ALA A 144 1.89 -4.39 1.69
N ARG A 145 2.93 -3.58 1.48
CA ARG A 145 3.09 -2.27 2.13
C ARG A 145 1.91 -1.35 1.85
N ARG A 146 1.56 -1.18 0.57
CA ARG A 146 0.43 -0.35 0.14
C ARG A 146 -0.89 -0.86 0.69
N TRP A 147 -1.12 -2.18 0.67
CA TRP A 147 -2.33 -2.76 1.22
C TRP A 147 -2.47 -2.44 2.71
N MET A 148 -1.41 -2.64 3.51
CA MET A 148 -1.47 -2.33 4.94
C MET A 148 -1.70 -0.84 5.18
N ASN A 149 -1.04 0.01 4.40
CA ASN A 149 -1.24 1.46 4.47
C ASN A 149 -2.71 1.83 4.23
N GLN A 150 -3.32 1.28 3.18
CA GLN A 150 -4.72 1.50 2.87
C GLN A 150 -5.65 0.90 3.94
N LYS A 151 -5.30 -0.27 4.50
CA LYS A 151 -6.08 -0.92 5.56
C LYS A 151 -6.11 -0.09 6.84
N VAL A 152 -4.95 0.36 7.32
CA VAL A 152 -4.84 1.23 8.51
C VAL A 152 -5.60 2.53 8.30
N ALA A 153 -5.49 3.15 7.11
CA ALA A 153 -6.31 4.29 6.77
C ALA A 153 -7.81 3.93 6.80
N ALA A 154 -8.23 2.83 6.16
CA ALA A 154 -9.64 2.46 6.06
C ALA A 154 -10.30 2.24 7.42
N ILE A 155 -9.62 1.58 8.36
CA ILE A 155 -10.15 1.32 9.70
C ILE A 155 -10.03 2.51 10.66
N ALA A 156 -9.27 3.55 10.31
CA ALA A 156 -9.04 4.71 11.15
C ALA A 156 -10.32 5.49 11.49
N THR A 157 -10.35 6.06 12.69
CA THR A 157 -11.39 7.01 13.09
C THR A 157 -11.20 8.32 12.34
N ARG A 158 -12.30 8.89 11.85
CA ARG A 158 -12.27 10.13 11.08
C ARG A 158 -13.32 11.11 11.57
N VAL A 159 -12.98 12.39 11.50
CA VAL A 159 -13.83 13.50 11.91
C VAL A 159 -13.92 14.53 10.80
N ILE A 160 -15.02 15.26 10.76
CA ILE A 160 -15.17 16.42 9.87
C ILE A 160 -14.67 17.64 10.62
N THR A 161 -13.56 18.21 10.17
CA THR A 161 -13.08 19.51 10.67
C THR A 161 -13.72 20.62 9.84
N PRO A 162 -14.29 21.68 10.47
CA PRO A 162 -14.91 22.77 9.73
C PRO A 162 -13.92 23.41 8.76
N ALA A 163 -14.40 23.79 7.58
CA ALA A 163 -13.57 24.57 6.67
C ALA A 163 -13.14 25.86 7.37
N PRO A 164 -11.86 26.26 7.32
CA PRO A 164 -11.45 27.55 7.85
C PRO A 164 -12.32 28.63 7.21
N ALA A 165 -12.93 29.49 8.02
CA ALA A 165 -13.78 30.59 7.56
C ALA A 165 -12.94 31.46 6.60
N SER A 166 -13.16 31.25 5.30
CA SER A 166 -12.46 31.84 4.16
C SER A 166 -11.20 32.66 4.49
N ALA A 167 -10.01 32.09 4.23
CA ALA A 167 -9.04 32.95 3.58
C ALA A 167 -9.68 33.27 2.22
N SER A 168 -10.14 34.50 2.03
CA SER A 168 -10.57 34.99 0.73
C SER A 168 -9.56 34.50 -0.32
N PRO A 169 -10.00 34.00 -1.49
CA PRO A 169 -9.04 33.75 -2.57
C PRO A 169 -8.19 35.02 -2.70
N PRO A 170 -6.85 34.93 -2.84
CA PRO A 170 -6.05 36.12 -3.06
C PRO A 170 -6.70 36.82 -4.23
N ALA A 171 -7.25 38.01 -3.98
CA ALA A 171 -7.90 38.80 -5.00
C ALA A 171 -6.89 38.89 -6.14
N ALA A 172 -7.15 38.16 -7.23
CA ALA A 172 -6.43 38.36 -8.46
C ALA A 172 -6.56 39.87 -8.69
N ARG A 173 -5.41 40.57 -8.71
CA ARG A 173 -5.35 41.98 -9.08
C ARG A 173 -5.78 42.08 -10.54
N LEU A 174 -7.08 41.97 -10.78
CA LEU A 174 -7.72 42.50 -11.95
C LEU A 174 -7.62 44.01 -11.77
N THR A 175 -6.69 44.61 -12.50
CA THR A 175 -6.67 46.04 -12.76
C THR A 175 -8.05 46.44 -13.24
N ALA A 176 -8.81 47.08 -12.35
CA ALA A 176 -10.10 47.65 -12.68
C ALA A 176 -9.89 48.70 -13.77
N VAL A 177 -10.46 48.47 -14.95
CA VAL A 177 -10.78 49.53 -15.89
C VAL A 177 -11.98 50.27 -15.29
N PRO A 178 -11.92 51.58 -15.03
CA PRO A 178 -13.07 52.31 -14.53
C PRO A 178 -14.06 52.48 -15.68
N CYS A 179 -15.20 51.79 -15.57
CA CYS A 179 -16.40 52.11 -16.33
C CYS A 179 -17.54 52.23 -15.32
N ASP A 180 -17.88 53.47 -15.02
CA ASP A 180 -19.01 53.85 -14.17
C ASP A 180 -20.33 53.49 -14.84
N VAL A 181 -20.96 52.39 -14.41
CA VAL A 181 -22.41 52.20 -14.53
C VAL A 181 -22.90 51.36 -13.33
N PRO A 182 -23.77 51.88 -12.45
CA PRO A 182 -24.29 51.11 -11.32
C PRO A 182 -25.49 50.27 -11.77
N TRP A 183 -25.24 49.10 -12.34
CA TRP A 183 -26.20 48.01 -12.32
C TRP A 183 -25.80 47.06 -11.20
N ALA A 184 -26.51 47.10 -10.08
CA ALA A 184 -26.42 46.06 -9.07
C ALA A 184 -26.91 44.75 -9.71
N SER A 185 -25.97 43.94 -10.20
CA SER A 185 -26.30 42.58 -10.60
C SER A 185 -26.89 41.86 -9.38
N PRO A 186 -28.02 41.15 -9.52
CA PRO A 186 -28.54 40.35 -8.41
C PRO A 186 -27.42 39.42 -7.94
N ALA A 187 -27.26 39.30 -6.61
CA ALA A 187 -26.32 38.37 -6.03
C ALA A 187 -26.54 36.99 -6.70
N PRO A 188 -25.48 36.31 -7.15
CA PRO A 188 -25.63 35.00 -7.74
C PRO A 188 -26.42 34.11 -6.75
N PRO A 189 -27.35 33.27 -7.24
CA PRO A 189 -28.09 32.37 -6.37
C PRO A 189 -27.11 31.57 -5.52
N PRO A 190 -27.45 31.27 -4.25
CA PRO A 190 -26.56 30.50 -3.39
C PRO A 190 -26.22 29.18 -4.07
N ALA A 191 -24.93 28.84 -4.14
CA ALA A 191 -24.48 27.59 -4.74
C ALA A 191 -25.21 26.39 -4.11
N SER A 192 -25.66 25.47 -4.96
CA SER A 192 -26.39 24.26 -4.57
C SER A 192 -25.48 23.28 -3.83
N VAL A 193 -24.19 23.31 -4.16
CA VAL A 193 -23.11 22.55 -3.51
C VAL A 193 -22.27 23.48 -2.63
N GLN A 194 -22.10 23.15 -1.36
CA GLN A 194 -21.36 23.97 -0.39
C GLN A 194 -20.28 23.16 0.31
N ARG A 195 -19.09 23.74 0.50
CA ARG A 195 -18.04 23.09 1.30
C ARG A 195 -18.38 23.21 2.79
N VAL A 196 -18.28 22.09 3.50
CA VAL A 196 -18.59 21.95 4.93
C VAL A 196 -17.30 21.92 5.73
N GLY A 197 -16.29 21.24 5.20
CA GLY A 197 -15.06 20.98 5.92
C GLY A 197 -14.20 19.95 5.23
N ASP A 198 -13.29 19.38 5.99
CA ASP A 198 -12.42 18.29 5.56
C ASP A 198 -12.60 17.09 6.47
N TYR A 199 -12.72 15.92 5.87
CA TYR A 199 -12.76 14.65 6.57
C TYR A 199 -11.33 14.19 6.80
N VAL A 200 -10.90 14.28 8.05
CA VAL A 200 -9.51 14.07 8.49
C VAL A 200 -9.43 12.79 9.32
N ILE A 201 -8.30 12.10 9.22
CA ILE A 201 -7.97 10.96 10.08
C ILE A 201 -7.58 11.49 11.47
N GLU A 202 -8.35 11.13 12.48
CA GLU A 202 -8.12 11.55 13.87
C GLU A 202 -7.27 10.53 14.61
N ASP A 203 -7.58 9.25 14.44
CA ASP A 203 -6.92 8.15 15.12
C ASP A 203 -6.67 6.99 14.15
N ALA A 204 -5.40 6.68 13.94
CA ALA A 204 -4.93 5.61 13.09
C ALA A 204 -3.76 4.90 13.78
N LYS A 205 -3.66 3.60 13.52
CA LYS A 205 -2.58 2.77 14.06
C LYS A 205 -1.23 3.26 13.55
N LEU A 206 -0.21 3.23 14.41
CA LEU A 206 1.17 3.51 14.01
C LEU A 206 1.64 2.43 13.03
N ILE A 207 2.26 2.83 11.92
CA ILE A 207 3.01 1.90 11.06
C ILE A 207 4.51 2.23 11.16
N ILE A 208 5.31 1.21 11.43
CA ILE A 208 6.77 1.24 11.29
C ILE A 208 7.14 0.30 10.16
N ASP A 209 7.58 0.85 9.03
CA ASP A 209 7.98 0.07 7.85
C ASP A 209 9.50 -0.06 7.78
N ALA A 210 9.96 -1.30 7.65
CA ALA A 210 11.35 -1.63 7.45
C ALA A 210 11.52 -2.41 6.14
N GLY A 211 12.60 -2.12 5.43
CA GLY A 211 12.97 -2.83 4.20
C GLY A 211 14.47 -2.93 4.03
N THR A 212 14.91 -3.94 3.30
CA THR A 212 16.32 -4.19 3.00
C THR A 212 16.51 -4.71 1.59
N GLU A 213 17.64 -4.33 0.99
CA GLU A 213 18.15 -4.83 -0.28
C GLU A 213 19.68 -4.85 -0.21
N GLY A 214 20.25 -6.04 -0.07
CA GLY A 214 21.69 -6.26 0.10
C GLY A 214 22.24 -5.54 1.34
N PHE A 215 23.04 -4.51 1.09
CA PHE A 215 23.64 -3.65 2.12
C PHE A 215 22.87 -2.33 2.32
N GLU A 216 21.76 -2.15 1.63
CA GLU A 216 20.89 -1.00 1.78
C GLU A 216 19.65 -1.37 2.60
N GLY A 217 19.14 -0.41 3.34
CA GLY A 217 17.92 -0.60 4.10
C GLY A 217 17.28 0.72 4.50
N HIS A 218 16.03 0.65 4.90
CA HIS A 218 15.30 1.81 5.38
C HIS A 218 14.45 1.47 6.60
N CYS A 219 14.18 2.50 7.39
CA CYS A 219 13.18 2.49 8.45
C CYS A 219 12.31 3.74 8.30
N ARG A 220 10.99 3.55 8.34
CA ARG A 220 10.00 4.58 8.07
C ARG A 220 8.91 4.59 9.13
N ILE A 221 8.55 5.77 9.60
CA ILE A 221 7.51 5.99 10.62
C ILE A 221 6.32 6.73 10.02
N VAL A 222 5.16 6.08 10.03
CA VAL A 222 3.92 6.59 9.42
C VAL A 222 2.88 6.85 10.50
N HIS A 223 2.55 8.13 10.65
CA HIS A 223 1.49 8.68 11.48
C HIS A 223 0.44 9.32 10.57
N MET A 224 -0.62 8.56 10.25
CA MET A 224 -1.68 9.07 9.36
C MET A 224 -2.61 10.05 10.05
N ALA A 225 -2.74 9.96 11.37
CA ALA A 225 -3.50 10.91 12.17
C ALA A 225 -2.97 12.34 11.90
N HIS A 226 -3.89 13.22 11.50
CA HIS A 226 -3.58 14.61 11.15
C HIS A 226 -2.48 14.78 10.10
N ASN A 227 -2.22 13.75 9.28
CA ASN A 227 -1.13 13.74 8.30
C ASN A 227 0.24 14.12 8.91
N ARG A 228 0.50 13.76 10.17
CA ARG A 228 1.73 14.15 10.89
C ARG A 228 2.99 13.74 10.15
N THR A 229 2.97 12.56 9.52
CA THR A 229 4.00 12.12 8.55
C THR A 229 3.33 11.63 7.27
N PRO A 230 4.02 11.68 6.11
CA PRO A 230 3.53 11.04 4.89
C PRO A 230 3.28 9.55 5.10
N CYS A 231 2.24 9.04 4.45
CA CYS A 231 1.97 7.61 4.40
C CYS A 231 2.77 6.95 3.26
N ILE A 232 2.74 5.62 3.19
CA ILE A 232 3.46 4.85 2.18
C ILE A 232 3.11 5.33 0.76
N GLU A 233 1.84 5.59 0.47
CA GLU A 233 1.38 6.16 -0.80
C GLU A 233 2.01 7.52 -1.14
N CYS A 234 2.19 8.41 -0.16
CA CYS A 234 2.78 9.73 -0.38
C CYS A 234 4.26 9.65 -0.80
N GLU A 235 4.90 8.53 -0.50
CA GLU A 235 6.33 8.27 -0.72
C GLU A 235 6.55 7.24 -1.83
N MET A 236 5.52 6.92 -2.63
CA MET A 236 5.64 5.99 -3.77
C MET A 236 6.69 6.42 -4.78
N TYR A 237 6.98 7.71 -4.87
CA TYR A 237 8.06 8.20 -5.72
C TYR A 237 9.41 7.60 -5.33
N LEU A 238 9.68 7.30 -4.05
CA LEU A 238 10.94 6.69 -3.61
C LEU A 238 11.16 5.31 -4.24
N TYR A 239 10.08 4.52 -4.41
CA TYR A 239 10.13 3.25 -5.13
C TYR A 239 10.21 3.43 -6.65
N ASN A 240 9.80 4.61 -7.16
CA ASN A 240 9.69 4.91 -8.59
C ASN A 240 10.85 5.76 -9.15
N SER A 241 11.82 6.17 -8.33
CA SER A 241 12.90 7.13 -8.66
C SER A 241 13.94 6.66 -9.69
N GLY A 242 13.66 5.62 -10.49
CA GLY A 242 14.55 5.17 -11.57
C GLY A 242 15.16 3.78 -11.41
N VAL A 243 14.82 3.06 -10.34
CA VAL A 243 15.04 1.60 -10.21
C VAL A 243 13.70 0.87 -10.11
N THR A 244 12.67 1.39 -10.79
CA THR A 244 11.51 0.56 -11.10
C THR A 244 12.02 -0.64 -11.87
N ARG A 245 11.74 -1.84 -11.37
CA ARG A 245 12.05 -3.12 -12.02
C ARG A 245 11.91 -2.93 -13.53
N THR A 246 13.00 -3.11 -14.26
CA THR A 246 13.00 -2.85 -15.70
C THR A 246 12.04 -3.85 -16.32
N THR A 247 10.78 -3.46 -16.51
CA THR A 247 9.82 -4.29 -17.23
C THR A 247 10.31 -4.34 -18.66
N VAL A 248 10.97 -5.44 -19.01
CA VAL A 248 11.55 -5.61 -20.34
C VAL A 248 10.39 -5.82 -21.31
N PRO A 249 10.21 -4.97 -22.34
CA PRO A 249 9.16 -5.18 -23.33
C PRO A 249 9.29 -6.56 -23.97
N LEU A 250 8.16 -7.26 -24.16
CA LEU A 250 8.18 -8.61 -24.75
C LEU A 250 8.83 -8.63 -26.14
N CYS A 251 8.71 -7.56 -26.93
CA CYS A 251 9.39 -7.42 -28.21
C CYS A 251 10.91 -7.43 -28.09
N THR A 252 11.47 -6.88 -27.01
CA THR A 252 12.90 -6.93 -26.70
C THR A 252 13.32 -8.34 -26.36
N LEU A 253 12.56 -9.04 -25.50
CA LEU A 253 12.85 -10.43 -25.12
C LEU A 253 12.84 -11.38 -26.34
N VAL A 254 11.86 -11.20 -27.23
CA VAL A 254 11.67 -12.05 -28.40
C VAL A 254 12.69 -11.75 -29.49
N SER A 255 12.91 -10.47 -29.81
CA SER A 255 13.60 -10.08 -31.04
C SER A 255 15.04 -9.60 -30.82
N VAL A 256 15.31 -8.88 -29.73
CA VAL A 256 16.61 -8.22 -29.52
C VAL A 256 17.04 -8.29 -28.05
N PRO A 257 17.34 -9.48 -27.50
CA PRO A 257 17.91 -9.60 -26.17
C PRO A 257 19.29 -8.92 -26.14
N ARG A 258 19.62 -8.25 -25.02
CA ARG A 258 20.81 -7.39 -24.91
C ARG A 258 21.73 -7.80 -23.76
N VAL A 259 21.15 -8.37 -22.71
CA VAL A 259 21.84 -8.80 -21.50
C VAL A 259 21.40 -10.24 -21.14
N PRO A 260 22.22 -11.01 -20.40
CA PRO A 260 21.91 -12.41 -20.08
C PRO A 260 20.55 -12.63 -19.39
N GLU A 261 20.09 -11.66 -18.59
CA GLU A 261 18.79 -11.68 -17.91
C GLU A 261 17.62 -11.73 -18.91
N HIS A 262 17.76 -11.09 -20.08
CA HIS A 262 16.73 -11.14 -21.12
C HIS A 262 16.56 -12.56 -21.68
N CYS A 263 17.63 -13.36 -21.69
CA CYS A 263 17.57 -14.75 -22.14
C CYS A 263 16.78 -15.60 -21.15
N VAL A 264 17.04 -15.45 -19.84
CA VAL A 264 16.30 -16.17 -18.80
C VAL A 264 14.82 -15.77 -18.79
N LEU A 265 14.53 -14.46 -18.84
CA LEU A 265 13.14 -13.97 -18.87
C LEU A 265 12.37 -14.43 -20.12
N TYR A 266 13.04 -14.51 -21.28
CA TYR A 266 12.43 -15.06 -22.50
C TYR A 266 12.03 -16.52 -22.29
N VAL A 267 12.92 -17.33 -21.72
CA VAL A 267 12.65 -18.76 -21.49
C VAL A 267 11.49 -18.91 -20.49
N GLN A 268 11.51 -18.18 -19.39
CA GLN A 268 10.45 -18.19 -18.37
C GLN A 268 9.08 -17.77 -18.93
N VAL A 269 9.01 -16.64 -19.64
CA VAL A 269 7.73 -16.01 -20.03
C VAL A 269 7.18 -16.57 -21.33
N LYS A 270 8.03 -17.11 -22.21
CA LYS A 270 7.63 -17.59 -23.53
C LYS A 270 7.91 -19.07 -23.75
N GLU A 271 9.17 -19.50 -23.64
CA GLU A 271 9.56 -20.85 -24.08
C GLU A 271 9.01 -21.94 -23.16
N TRP A 272 8.97 -21.71 -21.84
CA TRP A 272 8.39 -22.66 -20.89
C TRP A 272 6.89 -22.89 -21.16
N PRO A 273 6.02 -21.85 -21.21
CA PRO A 273 4.62 -22.05 -21.60
C PRO A 273 4.45 -22.69 -22.98
N GLU A 274 5.30 -22.37 -23.97
CA GLU A 274 5.21 -22.97 -25.31
C GLU A 274 5.59 -24.46 -25.31
N HIS A 275 6.64 -24.84 -24.58
CA HIS A 275 7.10 -26.22 -24.44
C HIS A 275 6.05 -27.11 -23.74
N HIS A 276 5.49 -26.64 -22.62
CA HIS A 276 4.55 -27.42 -21.81
C HIS A 276 3.09 -27.37 -22.32
N ARG A 277 2.75 -26.45 -23.24
CA ARG A 277 1.46 -26.48 -23.98
C ARG A 277 1.41 -27.53 -25.10
N HIS A 278 2.55 -27.93 -25.66
CA HIS A 278 2.59 -28.76 -26.88
C HIS A 278 2.41 -30.27 -26.63
N CYS A 279 2.47 -30.74 -25.39
CA CYS A 279 2.19 -32.14 -25.03
C CYS A 279 0.70 -32.55 -25.18
N CYS A 280 -0.25 -31.60 -25.17
CA CYS A 280 -1.69 -31.91 -25.25
C CYS A 280 -2.23 -32.18 -26.67
N ARG A 281 -1.49 -31.89 -27.74
CA ARG A 281 -2.02 -32.01 -29.13
C ARG A 281 -1.66 -33.30 -29.86
N ARG A 282 -0.76 -34.12 -29.32
CA ARG A 282 -0.39 -35.43 -29.92
C ARG A 282 -1.13 -36.62 -29.31
N SER A 283 -1.76 -36.48 -28.14
CA SER A 283 -2.51 -37.56 -27.48
C SER A 283 -3.94 -37.78 -28.01
N SER A 284 -4.42 -36.98 -28.99
CA SER A 284 -5.78 -37.08 -29.53
C SER A 284 -5.88 -37.50 -31.01
N GLN A 285 -4.76 -37.79 -31.69
CA GLN A 285 -4.77 -38.38 -33.04
C GLN A 285 -3.65 -39.41 -33.19
N GLY A 286 -3.96 -40.68 -32.96
CA GLY A 286 -2.99 -41.76 -33.10
C GLY A 286 -3.53 -43.15 -32.74
N GLY A 287 -4.71 -43.49 -33.25
CA GLY A 287 -5.14 -44.89 -33.32
C GLY A 287 -4.55 -45.57 -34.55
N ASP A 288 -4.08 -46.80 -34.34
CA ASP A 288 -3.66 -47.83 -35.31
C ASP A 288 -2.20 -47.87 -35.81
N GLY A 289 -1.42 -48.72 -35.12
CA GLY A 289 -0.72 -49.85 -35.77
C GLY A 289 0.71 -49.66 -36.26
N ALA A 290 1.70 -50.15 -35.49
CA ALA A 290 2.75 -51.09 -35.91
C ALA A 290 3.92 -51.15 -34.90
N VAL A 291 4.44 -52.35 -34.67
CA VAL A 291 5.55 -52.68 -33.76
C VAL A 291 6.89 -52.52 -34.49
N ALA A 292 7.85 -51.75 -33.96
CA ALA A 292 9.29 -52.01 -34.12
C ALA A 292 10.21 -51.12 -33.25
N ALA A 293 11.15 -51.80 -32.59
CA ALA A 293 12.52 -51.43 -32.22
C ALA A 293 12.80 -50.36 -31.12
N ALA A 294 13.68 -50.78 -30.22
CA ALA A 294 14.16 -50.09 -29.03
C ALA A 294 15.06 -48.89 -29.35
N GLY A 295 14.83 -47.81 -28.60
CA GLY A 295 15.70 -46.63 -28.47
C GLY A 295 15.14 -45.79 -27.32
N GLU A 296 15.97 -45.61 -26.30
CA GLU A 296 15.86 -44.78 -25.09
C GLU A 296 14.56 -43.99 -24.87
N ARG A 297 13.84 -44.34 -23.80
CA ARG A 297 12.69 -43.59 -23.29
C ARG A 297 13.19 -42.30 -22.63
N GLU A 298 12.91 -41.16 -23.24
CA GLU A 298 12.78 -39.91 -22.49
C GLU A 298 11.41 -39.94 -21.79
N GLU A 299 11.40 -39.73 -20.48
CA GLU A 299 10.21 -39.84 -19.64
C GLU A 299 9.17 -38.78 -20.02
N GLU A 300 7.93 -39.24 -20.21
CA GLU A 300 6.75 -38.42 -20.44
C GLU A 300 6.41 -37.62 -19.17
N GLY A 301 6.62 -36.29 -19.20
CA GLY A 301 6.23 -35.35 -18.16
C GLY A 301 4.80 -34.85 -18.31
N ASP A 302 4.10 -34.76 -17.18
CA ASP A 302 2.69 -34.42 -16.96
C ASP A 302 2.32 -33.01 -17.46
N GLY A 303 1.03 -32.78 -17.74
CA GLY A 303 0.51 -31.61 -18.43
C GLY A 303 0.63 -30.28 -17.65
N ASP A 304 0.78 -29.18 -18.39
CA ASP A 304 0.64 -27.76 -17.94
C ASP A 304 1.30 -27.44 -16.58
N GLU A 305 2.45 -28.04 -16.29
CA GLU A 305 3.17 -27.78 -15.05
C GLU A 305 3.71 -26.33 -15.04
N PRO A 306 3.31 -25.50 -14.06
CA PRO A 306 3.86 -24.17 -13.92
C PRO A 306 5.35 -24.25 -13.57
N LEU A 307 6.14 -23.31 -14.06
CA LEU A 307 7.56 -23.21 -13.72
C LEU A 307 7.71 -23.02 -12.20
N ASP A 308 8.08 -24.08 -11.51
CA ASP A 308 8.47 -24.04 -10.10
C ASP A 308 9.95 -23.67 -9.93
N PRO A 309 10.29 -22.48 -9.38
CA PRO A 309 11.66 -22.08 -9.15
C PRO A 309 12.32 -22.77 -7.94
N ASP A 310 11.58 -23.56 -7.16
CA ASP A 310 12.12 -24.42 -6.10
C ASP A 310 12.47 -25.84 -6.59
N ASN A 311 12.05 -26.19 -7.81
CA ASN A 311 12.47 -27.43 -8.47
C ASN A 311 13.81 -27.22 -9.19
N ALA A 312 14.85 -27.94 -8.74
CA ALA A 312 16.18 -27.85 -9.32
C ALA A 312 16.23 -28.24 -10.81
N GLU A 313 15.39 -29.18 -11.25
CA GLU A 313 15.32 -29.61 -12.66
C GLU A 313 14.72 -28.52 -13.55
N HIS A 314 13.69 -27.84 -13.06
CA HIS A 314 13.08 -26.70 -13.76
C HIS A 314 14.09 -25.56 -13.94
N VAL A 315 14.80 -25.22 -12.87
CA VAL A 315 15.83 -24.16 -12.89
C VAL A 315 16.95 -24.53 -13.85
N HIS A 316 17.42 -25.78 -13.80
CA HIS A 316 18.46 -26.28 -14.69
C HIS A 316 18.04 -26.23 -16.17
N TRP A 317 16.81 -26.68 -16.47
CA TRP A 317 16.25 -26.61 -17.81
C TRP A 317 16.22 -25.17 -18.34
N VAL A 318 15.75 -24.21 -17.51
CA VAL A 318 15.74 -22.80 -17.91
C VAL A 318 17.16 -22.29 -18.15
N ALA A 319 18.11 -22.65 -17.29
CA ALA A 319 19.51 -22.22 -17.39
C ALA A 319 20.16 -22.70 -18.69
N GLU A 320 19.94 -23.97 -19.07
CA GLU A 320 20.47 -24.53 -20.31
C GLU A 320 19.93 -23.80 -21.55
N ARG A 321 18.62 -23.54 -21.61
CA ARG A 321 18.01 -22.87 -22.75
C ARG A 321 18.38 -21.40 -22.82
N ALA A 322 18.44 -20.73 -21.68
CA ALA A 322 18.88 -19.34 -21.58
C ALA A 322 20.35 -19.20 -22.03
N ARG A 323 21.22 -20.14 -21.65
CA ARG A 323 22.62 -20.21 -22.10
C ARG A 323 22.73 -20.44 -23.61
N ALA A 324 21.94 -21.35 -24.17
CA ALA A 324 21.88 -21.56 -25.61
C ALA A 324 21.46 -20.29 -26.36
N ARG A 325 20.47 -19.56 -25.82
CA ARG A 325 20.02 -18.28 -26.37
C ARG A 325 21.07 -17.17 -26.22
N GLN A 326 21.75 -17.08 -25.09
CA GLN A 326 22.86 -16.15 -24.87
C GLN A 326 23.94 -16.32 -25.94
N ALA A 327 24.32 -17.58 -26.23
CA ALA A 327 25.28 -17.89 -27.29
C ALA A 327 24.75 -17.54 -28.68
N ALA A 328 23.49 -17.86 -28.99
CA ALA A 328 22.89 -17.59 -30.31
C ALA A 328 22.84 -16.10 -30.67
N PHE A 329 22.63 -15.23 -29.68
CA PHE A 329 22.61 -13.77 -29.86
C PHE A 329 23.98 -13.10 -29.63
N GLY A 330 25.03 -13.87 -29.34
CA GLY A 330 26.37 -13.34 -29.10
C GLY A 330 26.44 -12.38 -27.90
N ILE A 331 25.63 -12.61 -26.87
CA ILE A 331 25.59 -11.76 -25.67
C ILE A 331 26.80 -12.09 -24.79
N GLY A 332 27.67 -11.12 -24.58
CA GLY A 332 28.87 -11.25 -23.75
C GLY A 332 28.55 -11.46 -22.26
N GLY A 333 29.55 -11.89 -21.49
CA GLY A 333 29.45 -12.16 -20.05
C GLY A 333 29.78 -13.61 -19.69
N ALA A 334 29.69 -13.93 -18.40
CA ALA A 334 29.82 -15.31 -17.95
C ALA A 334 28.65 -16.17 -18.52
N PRO A 335 28.86 -17.47 -18.76
CA PRO A 335 27.78 -18.37 -19.16
C PRO A 335 26.68 -18.38 -18.08
N ILE A 336 25.42 -18.30 -18.50
CA ILE A 336 24.27 -18.43 -17.59
C ILE A 336 24.33 -19.80 -16.90
N ASP A 337 24.27 -19.80 -15.57
CA ASP A 337 24.21 -20.99 -14.72
C ASP A 337 22.91 -21.01 -13.90
N ASP A 338 22.71 -22.07 -13.13
CA ASP A 338 21.49 -22.31 -12.36
C ASP A 338 21.30 -21.24 -11.27
N MET A 339 22.38 -20.69 -10.72
CA MET A 339 22.32 -19.63 -9.70
C MET A 339 21.87 -18.30 -10.32
N PHE A 340 22.50 -17.90 -11.43
CA PHE A 340 22.10 -16.72 -12.18
C PHE A 340 20.63 -16.83 -12.63
N THR A 341 20.24 -18.01 -13.11
CA THR A 341 18.88 -18.31 -13.55
C THR A 341 17.88 -18.19 -12.40
N LEU A 342 18.18 -18.79 -11.25
CA LEU A 342 17.36 -18.66 -10.04
C LEU A 342 17.23 -17.21 -9.60
N GLY A 343 18.33 -16.44 -9.66
CA GLY A 343 18.38 -15.01 -9.38
C GLY A 343 17.37 -14.22 -10.22
N VAL A 344 17.31 -14.50 -11.53
CA VAL A 344 16.39 -13.82 -12.45
C VAL A 344 14.95 -14.32 -12.28
N ILE A 345 14.70 -15.63 -12.21
CA ILE A 345 13.35 -16.20 -12.10
C ILE A 345 12.68 -15.78 -10.80
N LYS A 346 13.38 -15.92 -9.66
CA LYS A 346 12.85 -15.55 -8.34
C LYS A 346 12.94 -14.04 -8.06
N ASN A 347 13.57 -13.27 -8.95
CA ASN A 347 13.94 -11.87 -8.69
C ASN A 347 14.63 -11.72 -7.33
N VAL A 348 15.66 -12.55 -7.08
CA VAL A 348 16.30 -12.65 -5.77
C VAL A 348 16.92 -11.31 -5.40
N VAL A 349 16.33 -10.66 -4.41
CA VAL A 349 16.93 -9.50 -3.75
C VAL A 349 18.05 -10.02 -2.85
N PRO A 350 19.30 -9.58 -3.03
CA PRO A 350 20.39 -9.94 -2.11
C PRO A 350 19.98 -9.60 -0.68
N ALA A 351 20.33 -10.44 0.29
CA ALA A 351 19.90 -10.21 1.67
C ALA A 351 20.99 -10.66 2.64
N VAL A 352 21.35 -9.74 3.55
CA VAL A 352 22.41 -9.96 4.55
C VAL A 352 21.80 -9.80 5.94
N GLY A 353 22.11 -10.73 6.85
CA GLY A 353 21.56 -10.72 8.22
C GLY A 353 21.87 -9.42 8.97
N PHE A 354 23.05 -8.85 8.75
CA PHE A 354 23.45 -7.59 9.37
C PHE A 354 22.53 -6.41 9.01
N THR A 355 22.22 -6.22 7.73
CA THR A 355 21.32 -5.14 7.28
C THR A 355 19.93 -5.30 7.89
N ASN A 356 19.43 -6.55 7.96
CA ASN A 356 18.15 -6.86 8.61
C ASN A 356 18.15 -6.48 10.09
N ALA A 357 19.23 -6.83 10.81
CA ALA A 357 19.39 -6.51 12.22
C ALA A 357 19.44 -4.99 12.45
N TYR A 358 20.14 -4.25 11.58
CA TYR A 358 20.24 -2.79 11.66
C TYR A 358 18.86 -2.13 11.56
N VAL A 359 18.10 -2.42 10.48
CA VAL A 359 16.79 -1.78 10.28
C VAL A 359 15.75 -2.23 11.31
N ALA A 360 15.79 -3.49 11.75
CA ALA A 360 14.92 -3.99 12.81
C ALA A 360 15.21 -3.33 14.16
N GLY A 361 16.49 -3.15 14.49
CA GLY A 361 16.93 -2.40 15.67
C GLY A 361 16.42 -0.97 15.67
N GLN A 362 16.49 -0.31 14.51
CA GLN A 362 15.94 1.02 14.36
C GLN A 362 14.41 1.03 14.52
N ALA A 363 13.69 0.10 13.90
CA ALA A 363 12.24 -0.01 14.02
C ALA A 363 11.76 -0.23 15.47
N VAL A 364 12.41 -1.13 16.23
CA VAL A 364 12.09 -1.35 17.65
C VAL A 364 12.43 -0.12 18.50
N THR A 365 13.53 0.58 18.19
CA THR A 365 13.88 1.83 18.86
C THR A 365 12.81 2.90 18.66
N GLU A 366 12.28 3.03 17.45
CA GLU A 366 11.21 3.99 17.17
C GLU A 366 9.88 3.62 17.83
N LEU A 367 9.54 2.33 17.91
CA LEU A 367 8.38 1.88 18.69
C LEU A 367 8.52 2.25 20.17
N MET A 368 9.72 2.04 20.73
CA MET A 368 10.02 2.40 22.12
C MET A 368 9.94 3.90 22.37
N LYS A 369 10.43 4.72 21.44
CA LYS A 369 10.31 6.19 21.53
C LYS A 369 8.86 6.65 21.48
N TRP A 370 8.07 6.10 20.55
CA TRP A 370 6.64 6.38 20.44
C TRP A 370 5.89 6.01 21.73
N LEU A 371 6.17 4.83 22.27
CA LEU A 371 5.52 4.32 23.48
C LEU A 371 5.90 5.13 24.73
N THR A 372 7.19 5.38 24.93
CA THR A 372 7.69 5.92 26.20
C THR A 372 7.79 7.44 26.20
N GLY A 373 7.99 8.06 25.04
CA GLY A 373 8.33 9.48 24.93
C GLY A 373 9.74 9.83 25.42
N CYS A 374 10.63 8.84 25.60
CA CYS A 374 11.97 9.06 26.16
C CYS A 374 12.90 9.88 25.25
N ALA A 375 12.62 9.94 23.94
CA ALA A 375 13.32 10.76 22.97
C ALA A 375 12.39 11.10 21.80
N PRO A 376 12.72 12.12 20.97
CA PRO A 376 11.98 12.39 19.75
C PRO A 376 12.05 11.21 18.79
N GLU A 377 10.91 10.90 18.17
CA GLU A 377 10.81 9.94 17.08
C GLU A 377 11.65 10.40 15.86
N LEU A 378 12.02 9.43 15.02
CA LEU A 378 12.60 9.66 13.71
C LEU A 378 11.73 10.64 12.91
N ASN A 379 12.39 11.54 12.19
CA ASN A 379 11.75 12.45 11.25
C ASN A 379 11.34 11.67 9.98
N ASN A 380 10.35 10.78 10.15
CA ASN A 380 9.69 9.82 9.28
C ASN A 380 10.50 8.86 8.39
N PHE A 381 11.70 9.19 7.93
CA PHE A 381 12.46 8.29 7.05
C PHE A 381 13.96 8.29 7.37
N ALA A 382 14.50 7.08 7.47
CA ALA A 382 15.93 6.84 7.59
C ALA A 382 16.36 5.84 6.54
N PHE A 383 17.48 6.13 5.91
CA PHE A 383 18.14 5.27 4.95
C PHE A 383 19.51 4.87 5.47
N TYR A 384 19.87 3.63 5.19
CA TYR A 384 21.13 2.99 5.56
C TYR A 384 21.78 2.42 4.30
N ASN A 385 23.08 2.64 4.14
CA ASN A 385 23.90 2.01 3.12
C ASN A 385 25.24 1.56 3.71
N GLY A 386 25.45 0.24 3.73
CA GLY A 386 26.67 -0.41 4.22
C GLY A 386 27.74 -0.67 3.16
N ALA A 387 27.49 -0.36 1.89
CA ALA A 387 28.36 -0.67 0.76
C ALA A 387 29.02 0.58 0.12
N THR A 388 29.16 1.68 0.88
CA THR A 388 29.81 2.88 0.35
C THR A 388 31.34 2.79 0.43
N GLU A 389 32.04 3.46 -0.48
CA GLU A 389 33.52 3.52 -0.47
C GLU A 389 34.08 4.13 0.83
N ALA A 390 33.31 5.02 1.48
CA ALA A 390 33.67 5.68 2.73
C ALA A 390 33.27 4.88 3.99
N GLY A 391 32.69 3.69 3.83
CA GLY A 391 32.21 2.84 4.92
C GLY A 391 30.69 2.85 5.06
N VAL A 392 30.19 3.02 6.29
CA VAL A 392 28.75 3.01 6.58
C VAL A 392 28.19 4.43 6.45
N TYR A 393 27.11 4.55 5.68
CA TYR A 393 26.37 5.79 5.49
C TYR A 393 24.94 5.67 6.01
N THR A 394 24.46 6.72 6.68
CA THR A 394 23.06 6.83 7.11
C THR A 394 22.56 8.23 6.82
N SER A 395 21.39 8.36 6.22
CA SER A 395 20.69 9.63 6.09
C SER A 395 19.34 9.59 6.82
N ILE A 396 18.98 10.71 7.42
CA ILE A 396 17.67 10.92 8.03
C ILE A 396 17.10 12.15 7.36
N GLU A 397 15.98 11.96 6.68
CA GLU A 397 15.35 13.02 5.91
C GLU A 397 13.87 13.06 6.25
N ARG A 398 13.35 14.27 6.45
CA ARG A 398 11.91 14.43 6.45
C ARG A 398 11.43 14.27 5.03
N CYS A 399 10.90 13.11 4.67
CA CYS A 399 10.19 13.01 3.41
C CYS A 399 8.95 13.90 3.52
N CYS A 400 8.92 14.95 2.71
CA CYS A 400 7.72 15.73 2.51
C CYS A 400 6.87 14.94 1.52
N GLY A 401 5.67 14.52 1.91
CA GLY A 401 4.75 13.87 0.98
C GLY A 401 4.60 14.75 -0.25
N ALA A 402 5.06 14.26 -1.41
CA ALA A 402 4.93 15.01 -2.65
C ALA A 402 3.47 14.98 -3.11
N PRO A 403 2.99 16.01 -3.83
CA PRO A 403 1.91 15.79 -4.77
C PRO A 403 2.35 14.64 -5.69
N MET A 404 1.50 13.61 -5.75
CA MET A 404 1.79 12.37 -6.46
C MET A 404 1.97 12.65 -7.96
N HIS A 405 3.06 12.19 -8.56
CA HIS A 405 3.06 11.95 -10.01
C HIS A 405 2.12 10.76 -10.28
N GLY A 406 0.86 11.02 -10.60
CA GLY A 406 -0.09 10.05 -11.15
C GLY A 406 -1.01 9.28 -10.19
N SER A 407 -0.96 9.53 -8.86
CA SER A 407 -1.84 8.83 -7.89
C SER A 407 -2.51 9.71 -6.81
N GLY A 408 -2.45 11.02 -6.99
CA GLY A 408 -3.07 12.04 -6.11
C GLY A 408 -4.18 12.76 -6.84
N ASP A 409 -4.98 13.55 -6.13
CA ASP A 409 -5.94 14.41 -6.81
C ASP A 409 -5.28 15.67 -7.40
N VAL A 410 -5.99 16.40 -8.28
CA VAL A 410 -5.52 17.65 -8.91
C VAL A 410 -5.17 18.76 -7.91
N ALA A 411 -5.57 18.61 -6.64
CA ALA A 411 -5.22 19.53 -5.56
C ALA A 411 -3.97 19.08 -4.80
N GLY A 412 -3.27 18.05 -5.28
CA GLY A 412 -2.04 17.53 -4.69
C GLY A 412 -2.25 16.74 -3.40
N ARG A 413 -3.47 16.26 -3.11
CA ARG A 413 -3.76 15.50 -1.89
C ARG A 413 -3.55 14.01 -2.10
N CYS A 414 -3.06 13.35 -1.06
CA CYS A 414 -2.98 11.89 -1.02
C CYS A 414 -4.38 11.28 -0.91
N LEU A 415 -4.72 10.33 -1.77
CA LEU A 415 -6.03 9.67 -1.76
C LEU A 415 -6.24 8.74 -0.55
N VAL A 416 -5.17 8.36 0.14
CA VAL A 416 -5.23 7.44 1.30
C VAL A 416 -5.32 8.20 2.62
N CYS A 417 -4.29 8.99 2.95
CA CYS A 417 -4.25 9.72 4.21
C CYS A 417 -4.68 11.18 4.12
N GLY A 418 -4.76 11.76 2.91
CA GLY A 418 -5.02 13.20 2.75
C GLY A 418 -6.41 13.62 3.24
N PRO A 419 -6.57 14.85 3.76
CA PRO A 419 -7.87 15.40 4.12
C PRO A 419 -8.81 15.38 2.91
N ARG A 420 -10.01 14.82 3.07
CA ARG A 420 -10.98 14.74 1.96
C ARG A 420 -12.02 15.85 2.11
N PRO A 421 -12.24 16.69 1.08
CA PRO A 421 -13.28 17.70 1.13
C PRO A 421 -14.64 17.09 1.41
N VAL A 422 -15.39 17.68 2.36
CA VAL A 422 -16.79 17.37 2.62
C VAL A 422 -17.64 18.48 2.04
N VAL A 423 -18.60 18.12 1.21
CA VAL A 423 -19.56 19.04 0.61
C VAL A 423 -20.98 18.67 1.00
N ALA A 424 -21.85 19.66 1.14
CA ALA A 424 -23.26 19.49 1.42
C ALA A 424 -24.08 19.84 0.18
N VAL A 425 -25.09 19.03 -0.11
CA VAL A 425 -26.00 19.26 -1.23
C VAL A 425 -27.43 18.88 -0.85
N ASP A 426 -28.41 19.69 -1.29
CA ASP A 426 -29.80 19.26 -1.29
C ASP A 426 -30.05 18.41 -2.54
N ALA A 427 -29.88 17.09 -2.40
CA ALA A 427 -30.03 16.16 -3.50
C ALA A 427 -31.48 16.03 -4.00
N SER A 428 -32.47 16.58 -3.29
CA SER A 428 -33.86 16.67 -3.76
C SER A 428 -34.11 17.86 -4.69
N ALA A 429 -33.26 18.89 -4.62
CA ALA A 429 -33.40 20.13 -5.38
C ALA A 429 -32.36 20.30 -6.51
N VAL A 430 -31.22 19.61 -6.43
CA VAL A 430 -30.17 19.68 -7.46
C VAL A 430 -30.34 18.58 -8.51
N SER A 431 -30.14 18.89 -9.79
CA SER A 431 -29.99 17.85 -10.83
C SER A 431 -28.57 17.28 -10.84
N ALA A 432 -28.40 16.06 -11.36
CA ALA A 432 -27.09 15.43 -11.48
C ALA A 432 -26.07 16.27 -12.28
N ALA A 433 -26.54 16.95 -13.33
CA ALA A 433 -25.73 17.82 -14.18
C ALA A 433 -25.21 19.06 -13.42
N VAL A 434 -26.09 19.72 -12.65
CA VAL A 434 -25.73 20.89 -11.84
C VAL A 434 -24.79 20.49 -10.71
N PHE A 435 -25.08 19.38 -10.02
CA PHE A 435 -24.21 18.84 -8.98
C PHE A 435 -22.80 18.58 -9.50
N ARG A 436 -22.68 17.88 -10.63
CA ARG A 436 -21.41 17.58 -11.28
C ARG A 436 -20.61 18.85 -11.60
N ARG A 437 -21.27 19.86 -12.18
CA ARG A 437 -20.62 21.12 -12.56
C ARG A 437 -20.10 21.87 -11.33
N GLU A 438 -20.98 22.14 -10.37
CA GLU A 438 -20.64 22.93 -9.18
C GLU A 438 -19.59 22.21 -8.30
N LEU A 439 -19.61 20.87 -8.25
CA LEU A 439 -18.60 20.11 -7.52
C LEU A 439 -17.19 20.27 -8.13
N ILE A 440 -17.06 20.18 -9.46
CA ILE A 440 -15.77 20.34 -10.14
C ILE A 440 -15.22 21.75 -9.92
N GLU A 441 -16.08 22.77 -10.07
CA GLU A 441 -15.74 24.19 -9.86
C GLU A 441 -15.33 24.47 -8.41
N LEU A 442 -16.00 23.83 -7.43
CA LEU A 442 -15.69 24.00 -6.00
C LEU A 442 -14.36 23.37 -5.60
N LEU A 443 -13.99 22.24 -6.21
CA LEU A 443 -12.83 21.45 -5.79
C LEU A 443 -11.57 21.69 -6.63
N THR A 444 -11.71 22.31 -7.80
CA THR A 444 -10.62 22.48 -8.77
C THR A 444 -10.42 23.96 -9.08
N ALA A 445 -9.34 24.55 -8.58
CA ALA A 445 -9.00 25.94 -8.87
C ALA A 445 -8.37 26.13 -10.26
N ASP A 446 -7.68 25.10 -10.78
CA ASP A 446 -7.08 25.16 -12.11
C ASP A 446 -8.11 24.94 -13.22
N ALA A 447 -8.27 25.95 -14.09
CA ALA A 447 -9.21 25.91 -15.20
C ALA A 447 -8.87 24.83 -16.23
N ALA A 448 -7.59 24.49 -16.42
CA ALA A 448 -7.19 23.44 -17.36
C ALA A 448 -7.61 22.06 -16.84
N ALA A 449 -7.30 21.75 -15.58
CA ALA A 449 -7.76 20.54 -14.91
C ALA A 449 -9.30 20.43 -14.86
N ALA A 450 -10.00 21.53 -14.54
CA ALA A 450 -11.46 21.56 -14.52
C ALA A 450 -12.06 21.21 -15.90
N ALA A 451 -11.50 21.77 -16.98
CA ALA A 451 -11.94 21.46 -18.35
C ALA A 451 -11.76 19.97 -18.72
N VAL A 452 -10.69 19.34 -18.25
CA VAL A 452 -10.45 17.89 -18.43
C VAL A 452 -11.48 17.07 -17.65
N LEU A 453 -11.74 17.42 -16.39
CA LEU A 453 -12.74 16.75 -15.54
C LEU A 453 -14.18 16.90 -16.11
N HIS A 454 -14.52 18.06 -16.68
CA HIS A 454 -15.81 18.27 -17.36
C HIS A 454 -15.99 17.43 -18.62
N ARG A 455 -14.92 16.96 -19.25
CA ARG A 455 -14.98 16.03 -20.40
C ARG A 455 -14.97 14.57 -19.99
N GLY A 456 -14.47 14.29 -18.78
CA GLY A 456 -14.39 12.94 -18.24
C GLY A 456 -15.62 12.48 -17.47
N SER A 457 -15.44 11.39 -16.75
CA SER A 457 -16.50 10.66 -16.05
C SER A 457 -16.57 11.11 -14.59
N VAL A 458 -17.78 11.16 -14.04
CA VAL A 458 -17.98 11.35 -12.60
C VAL A 458 -18.74 10.17 -12.06
N LEU A 459 -18.18 9.52 -11.04
CA LEU A 459 -18.72 8.35 -10.38
C LEU A 459 -19.16 8.74 -8.97
N LEU A 460 -20.42 8.47 -8.66
CA LEU A 460 -20.91 8.40 -7.29
C LEU A 460 -20.65 7.00 -6.77
N VAL A 461 -19.81 6.88 -5.76
CA VAL A 461 -19.54 5.62 -5.06
C VAL A 461 -20.38 5.58 -3.79
N LEU A 462 -21.30 4.63 -3.76
CA LEU A 462 -22.26 4.46 -2.67
C LEU A 462 -22.00 3.14 -1.95
N GLN A 463 -22.11 3.13 -0.63
CA GLN A 463 -22.03 1.90 0.14
C GLN A 463 -23.45 1.35 0.36
N SER A 464 -23.78 0.23 -0.29
CA SER A 464 -25.07 -0.45 -0.19
C SER A 464 -24.88 -1.91 0.20
N ALA A 465 -25.50 -2.35 1.30
CA ALA A 465 -25.48 -3.73 1.77
C ALA A 465 -24.07 -4.38 1.77
N SER A 466 -23.07 -3.67 2.29
CA SER A 466 -21.66 -4.09 2.36
C SER A 466 -20.93 -4.21 1.02
N ARG A 467 -21.48 -3.67 -0.07
CA ARG A 467 -20.81 -3.53 -1.38
C ARG A 467 -20.71 -2.07 -1.79
N LEU A 468 -19.62 -1.72 -2.46
CA LEU A 468 -19.46 -0.43 -3.12
C LEU A 468 -20.15 -0.51 -4.48
N VAL A 469 -21.02 0.45 -4.77
CA VAL A 469 -21.72 0.58 -6.05
C VAL A 469 -21.31 1.88 -6.70
N GLU A 470 -20.87 1.80 -7.95
CA GLU A 470 -20.50 2.96 -8.76
C GLU A 470 -21.67 3.37 -9.66
N VAL A 471 -22.15 4.60 -9.48
CA VAL A 471 -23.22 5.19 -10.28
C VAL A 471 -22.61 6.29 -11.16
N PRO A 472 -22.53 6.08 -12.49
CA PRO A 472 -22.00 7.11 -13.37
C PRO A 472 -23.00 8.26 -13.51
N LEU A 473 -22.52 9.48 -13.30
CA LEU A 473 -23.30 10.68 -13.58
C LEU A 473 -23.35 10.97 -15.09
N PRO A 474 -24.45 11.57 -15.59
CA PRO A 474 -24.56 11.99 -16.98
C PRO A 474 -23.36 12.82 -17.44
N SER A 475 -22.76 12.44 -18.57
CA SER A 475 -21.67 13.22 -19.15
C SER A 475 -22.22 14.39 -19.95
N ALA A 476 -21.50 15.52 -19.94
CA ALA A 476 -21.84 16.71 -20.73
C ALA A 476 -21.99 16.39 -22.24
N ILE A 477 -21.27 15.38 -22.74
CA ILE A 477 -21.32 14.92 -24.14
C ILE A 477 -22.61 14.13 -24.43
N LYS A 478 -23.06 13.26 -23.51
CA LYS A 478 -24.33 12.53 -23.67
C LYS A 478 -25.53 13.48 -23.61
N GLU A 479 -25.47 14.50 -22.73
CA GLU A 479 -26.49 15.56 -22.65
C GLU A 479 -26.55 16.40 -23.93
N ALA A 480 -25.40 16.86 -24.44
CA ALA A 480 -25.34 17.63 -25.68
C ALA A 480 -25.86 16.82 -26.90
N ARG A 481 -25.56 15.52 -26.97
CA ARG A 481 -26.07 14.64 -28.04
C ARG A 481 -27.57 14.37 -27.94
N ALA A 482 -28.11 14.22 -26.73
CA ALA A 482 -29.55 14.04 -26.51
C ALA A 482 -30.35 15.28 -26.96
N VAL A 483 -29.81 16.48 -26.73
CA VAL A 483 -30.41 17.75 -27.18
C VAL A 483 -30.35 17.89 -28.71
N VAL A 484 -29.25 17.49 -29.36
CA VAL A 484 -29.08 17.63 -30.83
C VAL A 484 -29.88 16.61 -31.63
N HIS A 485 -30.10 15.40 -31.11
CA HIS A 485 -30.73 14.30 -31.88
C HIS A 485 -32.25 14.15 -31.67
N GLY A 486 -32.91 15.05 -30.93
CA GLY A 486 -34.38 15.07 -30.82
C GLY A 486 -35.03 13.79 -30.29
N HIS A 487 -34.26 12.91 -29.65
CA HIS A 487 -34.80 11.70 -29.03
C HIS A 487 -35.34 12.07 -27.65
N SER A 488 -36.64 12.32 -27.57
CA SER A 488 -37.38 12.36 -26.31
C SER A 488 -37.52 10.95 -25.75
N SER A 489 -36.42 10.36 -25.27
CA SER A 489 -36.53 9.34 -24.22
C SER A 489 -36.94 10.07 -22.94
N SER A 490 -38.09 9.70 -22.39
CA SER A 490 -38.77 10.31 -21.25
C SER A 490 -38.06 10.18 -19.89
N SER A 491 -36.73 10.28 -19.83
CA SER A 491 -35.97 10.46 -18.59
C SER A 491 -35.46 11.89 -18.56
N SER A 492 -36.11 12.72 -17.76
CA SER A 492 -36.03 14.17 -17.85
C SER A 492 -34.65 14.70 -17.44
N SER A 493 -34.18 15.74 -18.12
CA SER A 493 -33.07 16.60 -17.67
C SER A 493 -33.43 17.43 -16.41
N SER A 494 -34.58 17.16 -15.79
CA SER A 494 -35.11 17.83 -14.59
C SER A 494 -35.19 16.91 -13.37
N ASP A 495 -34.81 15.64 -13.49
CA ASP A 495 -34.80 14.71 -12.37
C ASP A 495 -33.70 15.09 -11.37
N SER A 496 -34.07 15.16 -10.10
CA SER A 496 -33.15 15.49 -9.02
C SER A 496 -32.14 14.36 -8.84
N LEU A 497 -31.00 14.66 -8.21
CA LEU A 497 -29.97 13.67 -7.92
C LEU A 497 -30.56 12.50 -7.11
N ALA A 498 -31.46 12.78 -6.18
CA ALA A 498 -32.18 11.78 -5.41
C ALA A 498 -33.15 10.94 -6.26
N SER A 499 -33.94 11.56 -7.16
CA SER A 499 -34.87 10.79 -8.01
C SER A 499 -34.12 9.88 -8.98
N MET A 500 -32.99 10.35 -9.53
CA MET A 500 -32.10 9.54 -10.36
C MET A 500 -31.57 8.31 -9.61
N LEU A 501 -31.12 8.48 -8.35
CA LEU A 501 -30.64 7.37 -7.52
C LEU A 501 -31.75 6.39 -7.16
N CYS A 502 -32.95 6.88 -6.83
CA CYS A 502 -34.10 6.01 -6.58
C CYS A 502 -34.50 5.22 -7.84
N ALA A 503 -34.51 5.86 -9.01
CA ALA A 503 -34.78 5.19 -10.29
C ALA A 503 -33.73 4.12 -10.63
N ALA A 504 -32.49 4.30 -10.19
CA ALA A 504 -31.42 3.30 -10.29
C ALA A 504 -31.49 2.19 -9.20
N GLY A 505 -32.50 2.20 -8.33
CA GLY A 505 -32.71 1.19 -7.30
C GLY A 505 -31.99 1.44 -5.97
N HIS A 506 -31.53 2.67 -5.72
CA HIS A 506 -30.77 3.04 -4.50
C HIS A 506 -31.61 3.78 -3.45
N GLU A 507 -32.90 3.46 -3.33
CA GLU A 507 -33.84 4.16 -2.44
C GLU A 507 -33.43 4.09 -0.95
N GLU A 508 -32.94 2.94 -0.49
CA GLU A 508 -32.48 2.76 0.90
C GLU A 508 -31.25 3.61 1.23
N PHE A 509 -30.32 3.75 0.27
CA PHE A 509 -29.19 4.66 0.42
C PHE A 509 -29.68 6.11 0.52
N VAL A 510 -30.62 6.53 -0.35
CA VAL A 510 -31.15 7.91 -0.33
C VAL A 510 -31.83 8.21 1.02
N LYS A 511 -32.55 7.25 1.62
CA LYS A 511 -33.12 7.39 2.97
C LYS A 511 -32.03 7.58 4.02
N GLY A 512 -31.00 6.73 4.04
CA GLY A 512 -29.88 6.82 4.98
C GLY A 512 -29.05 8.10 4.83
N TRP A 513 -28.80 8.52 3.58
CA TRP A 513 -28.11 9.75 3.24
C TRP A 513 -28.89 10.97 3.72
N ARG A 514 -30.21 11.03 3.45
CA ARG A 514 -31.09 12.10 3.92
C ARG A 514 -31.19 12.19 5.44
N ALA A 515 -31.14 11.05 6.13
CA ALA A 515 -31.13 10.99 7.58
C ALA A 515 -29.77 11.38 8.22
N GLY A 516 -28.74 11.64 7.41
CA GLY A 516 -27.38 11.94 7.90
C GLY A 516 -26.64 10.72 8.46
N VAL A 517 -27.18 9.51 8.26
CA VAL A 517 -26.56 8.26 8.71
C VAL A 517 -25.45 7.80 7.75
N GLN A 518 -25.51 8.26 6.50
CA GLN A 518 -24.53 7.93 5.46
C GLN A 518 -24.06 9.20 4.75
N MET A 519 -22.86 9.15 4.16
CA MET A 519 -22.37 10.11 3.17
C MET A 519 -22.15 9.38 1.84
N ALA A 520 -22.30 10.08 0.72
CA ALA A 520 -21.86 9.57 -0.58
C ALA A 520 -20.38 9.90 -0.78
N MET A 521 -19.63 9.04 -1.46
CA MET A 521 -18.32 9.39 -1.99
C MET A 521 -18.47 9.75 -3.47
N VAL A 522 -17.82 10.82 -3.93
CA VAL A 522 -17.79 11.18 -5.35
C VAL A 522 -16.36 11.22 -5.82
N GLU A 523 -16.14 10.64 -6.99
CA GLU A 523 -14.87 10.66 -7.71
C GLU A 523 -15.07 11.18 -9.13
N CYS A 524 -14.32 12.22 -9.48
CA CYS A 524 -14.29 12.79 -10.83
C CYS A 524 -12.99 12.37 -11.51
N PHE A 525 -13.08 11.84 -12.73
CA PHE A 525 -11.95 11.37 -13.53
C PHE A 525 -11.89 12.09 -14.88
N GLY A 526 -10.71 12.54 -15.27
CA GLY A 526 -10.40 13.01 -16.62
C GLY A 526 -10.23 11.87 -17.63
N THR A 527 -10.40 12.16 -18.92
CA THR A 527 -10.24 11.17 -20.01
C THR A 527 -8.78 10.79 -20.32
N ALA A 528 -7.82 11.58 -19.82
CA ALA A 528 -6.41 11.23 -19.76
C ALA A 528 -6.10 11.12 -18.27
N ASP A 529 -5.53 10.00 -17.83
CA ASP A 529 -5.41 9.52 -16.44
C ASP A 529 -4.76 10.47 -15.40
N ASP A 530 -4.52 11.74 -15.74
CA ASP A 530 -3.78 12.74 -14.96
C ASP A 530 -4.66 13.68 -14.12
N ALA A 531 -6.00 13.65 -14.27
CA ALA A 531 -6.90 14.50 -13.50
C ALA A 531 -7.92 13.69 -12.70
N ARG A 532 -7.77 13.67 -11.37
CA ARG A 532 -8.74 13.08 -10.43
C ARG A 532 -9.12 14.06 -9.33
N VAL A 533 -10.37 14.05 -8.89
CA VAL A 533 -10.83 14.74 -7.67
C VAL A 533 -11.75 13.81 -6.90
N SER A 534 -11.68 13.84 -5.56
CA SER A 534 -12.65 13.14 -4.71
C SER A 534 -13.19 14.03 -3.60
N ALA A 535 -14.42 13.75 -3.17
CA ALA A 535 -15.06 14.39 -2.02
C ALA A 535 -16.08 13.46 -1.36
N LEU A 536 -16.37 13.73 -0.08
CA LEU A 536 -17.53 13.18 0.62
C LEU A 536 -18.70 14.16 0.52
N VAL A 537 -19.90 13.64 0.31
CA VAL A 537 -21.10 14.41 0.07
C VAL A 537 -22.12 14.07 1.15
N GLN A 538 -22.47 15.07 1.96
CA GLN A 538 -23.54 14.97 2.94
C GLN A 538 -24.84 15.56 2.42
N TRP A 539 -25.97 15.04 2.90
CA TRP A 539 -27.27 15.61 2.59
C TRP A 539 -27.47 16.92 3.35
N ARG A 540 -27.82 17.98 2.64
CA ARG A 540 -28.20 19.26 3.25
C ARG A 540 -29.70 19.26 3.54
N SER A 541 -30.05 19.27 4.82
CA SER A 541 -31.41 19.58 5.27
C SER A 541 -31.70 21.06 5.01
N VAL A 542 -32.82 21.38 4.36
CA VAL A 542 -33.31 22.76 4.22
C VAL A 542 -33.85 23.29 5.57
N SER A 543 -34.00 22.44 6.60
CA SER A 543 -34.46 22.84 7.93
C SER A 543 -33.32 22.82 8.96
N ALA A 544 -32.49 23.88 8.92
CA ALA A 544 -31.69 24.35 10.05
C ALA A 544 -31.28 25.82 9.81
N GLN A 545 -32.25 26.66 9.49
CA GLN A 545 -32.20 28.09 9.82
C GLN A 545 -33.29 28.32 10.87
N ALA A 546 -32.91 28.22 12.13
CA ALA A 546 -33.61 28.80 13.26
C ALA A 546 -32.57 29.18 14.31
#